data_AF-A0A4R5H5V7-F1
#
_entry.id   AF-A0A4R5H5V7-F1
#
_cell.length_a   1.000
_cell.length_b   1.000
_cell.length_c   1.000
_cell.angle_alpha   90.00
_cell.angle_beta   90.00
_cell.angle_gamma   90.00
#
_symmetry.space_group_name_H-M   'P 1'
#
loop_
_entity.id
_entity.type
_entity.pdbx_description
1 polymer ?
#
loop_
_entity_poly.entity_id
_entity_poly.type
_entity_poly.pdbx_seq_one_letter_code
_entity_poly.pdbx_strand_id
1 'polypeptide(L)'
;MNSKISTDPAEAVDVFINRVAFVMLMMSLSFSLTAGQFLVSQSAADTMNNVQTIVMLIAGLSIIPSFWKLKVSGASDLLVGDSYIVAVFKRASVKAFTLTYAFLIFAEISAREAWFEVPAEFYLSGALAFTTAAFSIAFYIFNRSDSEISD
;
A
#
# COMPACT_ATOMS: atom_id res chain seq x y z
N MET A 1 -10.79 25.75 -28.27
CA MET A 1 -11.28 24.37 -28.09
C MET A 1 -11.08 24.02 -26.63
N ASN A 2 -12.05 24.39 -25.77
CA ASN A 2 -12.01 24.07 -24.34
C ASN A 2 -12.52 22.63 -24.19
N SER A 3 -11.63 21.66 -23.98
CA SER A 3 -12.06 20.38 -23.44
C SER A 3 -12.57 20.66 -22.03
N LYS A 4 -13.89 20.58 -21.85
CA LYS A 4 -14.45 20.44 -20.51
C LYS A 4 -13.80 19.19 -19.93
N ILE A 5 -12.87 19.37 -18.99
CA ILE A 5 -12.49 18.31 -18.07
C ILE A 5 -13.70 18.15 -17.14
N SER A 6 -14.80 17.57 -17.65
CA SER A 6 -15.80 16.98 -16.78
C SER A 6 -15.27 15.60 -16.41
N THR A 7 -14.31 15.56 -15.49
CA THR A 7 -14.08 14.29 -14.80
C THR A 7 -15.30 14.09 -13.92
N ASP A 8 -16.06 13.04 -14.20
CA ASP A 8 -17.10 12.59 -13.28
C ASP A 8 -16.46 12.43 -11.88
N PRO A 9 -17.02 13.04 -10.81
CA PRO A 9 -16.56 12.83 -9.45
C PRO A 9 -16.34 11.36 -9.08
N ALA A 10 -17.18 10.44 -9.59
CA ALA A 10 -17.01 9.00 -9.39
C ALA A 10 -15.73 8.46 -10.03
N GLU A 11 -15.45 8.82 -11.29
CA GLU A 11 -14.24 8.42 -12.00
C GLU A 11 -12.96 8.96 -11.31
N ALA A 12 -13.01 10.19 -10.79
CA ALA A 12 -11.90 10.78 -10.03
C ALA A 12 -11.58 9.96 -8.76
N VAL A 13 -12.62 9.45 -8.12
CA VAL A 13 -12.54 8.62 -6.92
C VAL A 13 -12.01 7.21 -7.24
N ASP A 14 -12.50 6.57 -8.30
CA ASP A 14 -12.01 5.24 -8.74
C ASP A 14 -10.53 5.26 -9.09
N VAL A 15 -10.10 6.30 -9.82
CA VAL A 15 -8.68 6.50 -10.13
C VAL A 15 -7.87 6.72 -8.85
N PHE A 16 -8.40 7.47 -7.90
CA PHE A 16 -7.73 7.69 -6.61
C PHE A 16 -7.56 6.39 -5.82
N ILE A 17 -8.62 5.60 -5.68
CA ILE A 17 -8.61 4.30 -4.96
C ILE A 17 -7.56 3.35 -5.54
N ASN A 18 -7.57 3.16 -6.86
CA ASN A 18 -6.63 2.27 -7.52
C ASN A 18 -5.17 2.74 -7.32
N ARG A 19 -4.94 4.05 -7.28
CA ARG A 19 -3.60 4.59 -6.99
C ARG A 19 -3.21 4.44 -5.54
N VAL A 20 -4.14 4.53 -4.58
CA VAL A 20 -3.86 4.22 -3.17
C VAL A 20 -3.42 2.76 -3.05
N ALA A 21 -4.15 1.82 -3.66
CA ALA A 21 -3.78 0.40 -3.65
C ALA A 21 -2.37 0.17 -4.22
N PHE A 22 -2.08 0.79 -5.38
CA PHE A 22 -0.77 0.73 -6.03
C PHE A 22 0.35 1.32 -5.17
N VAL A 23 0.13 2.48 -4.55
CA VAL A 23 1.11 3.13 -3.66
C VAL A 23 1.39 2.27 -2.45
N MET A 24 0.38 1.66 -1.85
CA MET A 24 0.56 0.72 -0.74
C MET A 24 1.37 -0.52 -1.15
N LEU A 25 1.22 -0.99 -2.39
CA LEU A 25 2.05 -2.06 -2.95
C LEU A 25 3.51 -1.61 -3.12
N MET A 26 3.74 -0.39 -3.61
CA MET A 26 5.09 0.17 -3.74
C MET A 26 5.76 0.38 -2.37
N MET A 27 5.00 0.81 -1.36
CA MET A 27 5.48 0.90 0.02
C MET A 27 5.89 -0.47 0.55
N SER A 28 5.10 -1.52 0.28
CA SER A 28 5.45 -2.88 0.66
C SER A 28 6.76 -3.34 0.03
N LEU A 29 6.95 -3.05 -1.26
CA LEU A 29 8.20 -3.35 -1.96
C LEU A 29 9.38 -2.59 -1.34
N SER A 30 9.20 -1.30 -1.03
CA SER A 30 10.20 -0.47 -0.37
C SER A 30 10.64 -1.06 0.98
N PHE A 31 9.69 -1.44 1.83
CA PHE A 31 9.99 -2.08 3.11
C PHE A 31 10.62 -3.47 2.95
N SER A 32 10.23 -4.23 1.92
CA SER A 32 10.86 -5.51 1.58
C SER A 32 12.33 -5.32 1.20
N LEU A 33 12.65 -4.27 0.44
CA LEU A 33 14.03 -3.92 0.11
C LEU A 33 14.84 -3.54 1.35
N THR A 34 14.26 -2.74 2.26
CA THR A 34 14.91 -2.41 3.55
C THR A 34 15.17 -3.65 4.39
N ALA A 35 14.22 -4.60 4.49
CA ALA A 35 14.46 -5.86 5.17
C ALA A 35 15.57 -6.68 4.46
N GLY A 36 15.53 -6.75 3.13
CA GLY A 36 16.50 -7.49 2.33
C GLY A 36 17.94 -6.97 2.46
N GLN A 37 18.14 -5.68 2.72
CA GLN A 37 19.47 -5.09 2.93
C GLN A 37 20.26 -5.74 4.07
N PHE A 38 19.58 -6.28 5.08
CA PHE A 38 20.23 -6.97 6.21
C PHE A 38 20.70 -8.39 5.88
N LEU A 39 20.31 -8.93 4.72
CA LEU A 39 20.61 -10.31 4.31
C LEU A 39 21.66 -10.39 3.19
N VAL A 40 22.15 -9.25 2.71
CA VAL A 40 23.02 -9.16 1.54
C VAL A 40 24.31 -8.42 1.85
N SER A 41 25.27 -8.46 0.92
CA SER A 41 26.51 -7.68 1.03
C SER A 41 26.25 -6.18 0.90
N GLN A 42 27.19 -5.36 1.39
CA GLN A 42 27.08 -3.90 1.36
C GLN A 42 26.86 -3.33 -0.05
N SER A 43 27.55 -3.89 -1.06
CA SER A 43 27.37 -3.48 -2.47
C SER A 43 25.97 -3.78 -3.01
N ALA A 44 25.38 -4.92 -2.60
CA ALA A 44 24.00 -5.24 -2.96
C ALA A 44 23.00 -4.35 -2.19
N ALA A 45 23.29 -4.04 -0.92
CA ALA A 45 22.46 -3.14 -0.11
C ALA A 45 22.41 -1.72 -0.70
N ASP A 46 23.55 -1.18 -1.17
CA ASP A 46 23.60 0.12 -1.86
C ASP A 46 22.74 0.14 -3.14
N THR A 47 22.78 -0.96 -3.89
CA THR A 47 21.94 -1.14 -5.08
C THR A 47 20.46 -1.18 -4.70
N MET A 48 20.09 -1.93 -3.66
CA MET A 48 18.73 -1.99 -3.14
C MET A 48 18.25 -0.60 -2.67
N ASN A 49 19.12 0.20 -2.05
CA ASN A 49 18.80 1.56 -1.61
C ASN A 49 18.49 2.50 -2.80
N ASN A 50 19.25 2.39 -3.89
CA ASN A 50 18.97 3.13 -5.12
C ASN A 50 17.62 2.72 -5.74
N VAL A 51 17.34 1.41 -5.82
CA VAL A 51 16.06 0.89 -6.30
C VAL A 51 14.92 1.36 -5.40
N GLN A 52 15.10 1.31 -4.08
CA GLN A 52 14.13 1.78 -3.10
C GLN A 52 13.78 3.26 -3.32
N THR A 53 14.79 4.11 -3.57
CA THR A 53 14.59 5.54 -3.87
C THR A 53 13.72 5.71 -5.11
N ILE A 54 13.97 4.95 -6.18
CA ILE A 54 13.16 4.99 -7.41
C ILE A 54 11.72 4.54 -7.14
N VAL A 55 11.53 3.44 -6.41
CA VAL A 55 10.20 2.94 -6.02
C VAL A 55 9.41 4.00 -5.25
N MET A 56 10.05 4.67 -4.29
CA MET A 56 9.43 5.72 -3.49
C MET A 56 9.08 6.96 -4.33
N LEU A 57 9.93 7.33 -5.29
CA LEU A 57 9.63 8.41 -6.23
C LEU A 57 8.43 8.09 -7.11
N ILE A 58 8.35 6.86 -7.65
CA ILE A 58 7.21 6.40 -8.44
C ILE A 58 5.93 6.43 -7.61
N ALA A 59 5.99 5.95 -6.35
CA ALA A 59 4.85 5.98 -5.44
C ALA A 59 4.36 7.42 -5.19
N GLY A 60 5.28 8.34 -4.85
CA GLY A 60 4.95 9.75 -4.63
C GLY A 60 4.35 10.43 -5.85
N LEU A 61 4.98 10.26 -7.02
CA LEU A 61 4.49 10.83 -8.28
C LEU A 61 3.15 10.23 -8.72
N SER A 62 2.83 9.01 -8.30
CA SER A 62 1.55 8.37 -8.61
C SER A 62 0.40 8.98 -7.82
N ILE A 63 0.59 9.34 -6.55
CA ILE A 63 -0.52 9.81 -5.69
C ILE A 63 -0.82 11.31 -5.86
N ILE A 64 0.21 12.14 -6.06
CA ILE A 64 0.08 13.62 -6.07
C ILE A 64 -0.95 14.12 -7.11
N PRO A 65 -0.92 13.68 -8.38
CA PRO A 65 -1.88 14.14 -9.39
C PRO A 65 -3.31 13.73 -9.06
N SER A 66 -3.51 12.57 -8.45
CA SER A 66 -4.83 12.07 -8.07
C SER A 66 -5.42 12.86 -6.91
N PHE A 67 -4.60 13.23 -5.90
CA PHE A 67 -5.04 14.15 -4.86
C PHE A 67 -5.49 15.50 -5.42
N TRP A 68 -4.73 16.05 -6.39
CA TRP A 68 -5.12 17.29 -7.04
C TRP A 68 -6.44 17.14 -7.81
N LYS A 69 -6.58 16.08 -8.62
CA LYS A 69 -7.79 15.80 -9.41
C LYS A 69 -9.02 15.69 -8.49
N LEU A 70 -8.87 14.98 -7.37
CA LEU A 70 -9.95 14.75 -6.40
C LEU A 70 -10.36 16.02 -5.65
N LYS A 71 -9.40 16.90 -5.33
CA LYS A 71 -9.67 18.21 -4.73
C LYS A 71 -10.40 19.15 -5.70
N VAL A 72 -9.99 19.17 -6.97
CA VAL A 72 -10.56 20.06 -7.99
C VAL A 72 -11.94 19.58 -8.47
N SER A 73 -12.21 18.27 -8.49
CA SER A 73 -13.51 17.74 -8.89
C SER A 73 -14.60 17.86 -7.82
N GLY A 74 -14.27 18.29 -6.60
CA GLY A 74 -15.20 18.30 -5.46
C GLY A 74 -15.60 16.89 -4.98
N ALA A 75 -14.92 15.85 -5.46
CA ALA A 75 -15.22 14.46 -5.13
C ALA A 75 -14.70 14.04 -3.75
N SER A 76 -14.06 14.96 -3.01
CA SER A 76 -13.65 14.74 -1.61
C SER A 76 -14.81 14.37 -0.72
N ASP A 77 -15.99 14.91 -0.98
CA ASP A 77 -17.17 14.68 -0.14
C ASP A 77 -17.70 13.24 -0.29
N LEU A 78 -17.42 12.58 -1.42
CA LEU A 78 -17.72 11.17 -1.65
C LEU A 78 -16.81 10.23 -0.84
N LEU A 79 -15.69 10.74 -0.32
CA LEU A 79 -14.78 10.00 0.58
C LEU A 79 -15.14 10.16 2.06
N VAL A 80 -16.14 10.97 2.42
CA VAL A 80 -16.54 11.24 3.81
C VAL A 80 -17.81 10.45 4.17
N GLY A 81 -17.87 9.90 5.39
CA GLY A 81 -19.05 9.19 5.93
C GLY A 81 -19.00 7.66 5.78
N ASP A 82 -20.16 6.99 5.83
CA ASP A 82 -20.33 5.55 5.54
C ASP A 82 -20.33 5.27 4.03
N SER A 83 -19.39 5.86 3.30
CA SER A 83 -19.23 5.60 1.87
C SER A 83 -18.71 4.18 1.63
N TYR A 84 -19.02 3.61 0.48
CA TYR A 84 -18.57 2.28 0.05
C TYR A 84 -17.05 2.11 0.24
N ILE A 85 -16.26 3.14 -0.06
CA ILE A 85 -14.80 3.13 0.03
C ILE A 85 -14.32 3.04 1.48
N VAL A 86 -14.99 3.74 2.39
CA VAL A 86 -14.71 3.64 3.82
C VAL A 86 -15.02 2.24 4.33
N ALA A 87 -16.09 1.60 3.84
CA ALA A 87 -16.40 0.22 4.18
C ALA A 87 -15.36 -0.78 3.63
N VAL A 88 -14.95 -0.63 2.36
CA VAL A 88 -13.89 -1.45 1.74
C VAL A 88 -12.56 -1.27 2.46
N PHE A 89 -12.18 -0.03 2.77
CA PHE A 89 -10.98 0.28 3.54
C PHE A 89 -11.02 -0.40 4.90
N LYS A 90 -12.12 -0.26 5.67
CA LYS A 90 -12.29 -0.92 6.97
C LYS A 90 -12.14 -2.45 6.85
N ARG A 91 -12.80 -3.08 5.87
CA ARG A 91 -12.70 -4.54 5.63
C ARG A 91 -11.27 -4.96 5.31
N ALA A 92 -10.59 -4.23 4.42
CA ALA A 92 -9.19 -4.47 4.07
C ALA A 92 -8.26 -4.31 5.27
N SER A 93 -8.44 -3.26 6.08
CA SER A 93 -7.67 -3.02 7.30
C SER A 93 -7.83 -4.15 8.31
N VAL A 94 -9.07 -4.63 8.54
CA VAL A 94 -9.31 -5.74 9.46
C VAL A 94 -8.60 -7.01 8.97
N LYS A 95 -8.73 -7.36 7.68
CA LYS A 95 -8.04 -8.53 7.12
C LYS A 95 -6.52 -8.40 7.19
N ALA A 96 -5.98 -7.25 6.82
CA ALA A 96 -4.55 -6.98 6.89
C ALA A 96 -4.04 -7.10 8.33
N PHE A 97 -4.75 -6.50 9.29
CA PHE A 97 -4.40 -6.57 10.70
C PHE A 97 -4.37 -8.02 11.23
N THR A 98 -5.41 -8.81 10.94
CA THR A 98 -5.45 -10.23 11.35
C THR A 98 -4.27 -11.01 10.76
N LEU A 99 -3.97 -10.80 9.48
CA LEU A 99 -2.87 -11.49 8.82
C LEU A 99 -1.50 -11.03 9.37
N THR A 100 -1.33 -9.73 9.60
CA THR A 100 -0.13 -9.16 10.21
C THR A 100 0.08 -9.71 11.61
N TYR A 101 -0.98 -9.85 12.40
CA TYR A 101 -0.87 -10.41 13.74
C TYR A 101 -0.34 -11.85 13.69
N ALA A 102 -0.87 -12.68 12.79
CA ALA A 102 -0.33 -14.02 12.57
C ALA A 102 1.14 -13.99 12.13
N PHE A 103 1.51 -13.11 11.20
CA PHE A 103 2.90 -12.91 10.78
C PHE A 103 3.82 -12.53 11.94
N LEU A 104 3.38 -11.62 12.83
CA LEU A 104 4.17 -11.18 13.98
C LEU A 104 4.42 -12.32 14.97
N ILE A 105 3.46 -13.23 15.17
CA ILE A 105 3.68 -14.44 15.98
C ILE A 105 4.79 -15.30 15.38
N PHE A 106 4.76 -15.54 14.06
CA PHE A 106 5.82 -16.28 13.39
C PHE A 106 7.17 -15.56 13.45
N ALA A 107 7.17 -14.23 13.30
CA ALA A 107 8.37 -13.41 13.40
C ALA A 107 8.98 -13.47 14.81
N GLU A 108 8.16 -13.44 15.87
CA GLU A 108 8.63 -13.58 17.26
C GLU A 108 9.28 -14.94 17.50
N ILE A 109 8.66 -16.03 17.04
CA ILE A 109 9.24 -17.38 17.14
C ILE A 109 10.59 -17.43 16.40
N SER A 110 10.64 -16.86 15.19
CA SER A 110 11.85 -16.83 14.38
C SER A 110 12.98 -16.00 15.02
N ALA A 111 12.62 -14.91 15.71
CA ALA A 111 13.57 -14.07 16.44
C ALA A 111 14.13 -14.75 17.70
N ARG A 112 13.29 -15.51 18.43
CA ARG A 112 13.71 -16.24 19.65
C ARG A 112 14.62 -17.42 19.35
N GLU A 113 14.32 -18.18 18.30
CA GLU A 113 15.08 -19.37 17.93
C GLU A 113 16.43 -19.03 17.27
N ALA A 114 16.74 -17.74 17.08
CA ALA A 114 18.02 -17.23 16.57
C ALA A 114 18.49 -17.86 15.25
N TRP A 115 17.56 -18.19 14.34
CA TRP A 115 17.93 -18.78 13.04
C TRP A 115 18.84 -17.84 12.24
N PHE A 116 18.74 -16.54 12.49
CA PHE A 116 19.61 -15.50 11.94
C PHE A 116 19.84 -14.39 12.98
N GLU A 117 21.09 -13.97 13.19
CA GLU A 117 21.44 -12.77 13.96
C GLU A 117 21.11 -11.51 13.14
N VAL A 118 19.82 -11.22 12.97
CA VAL A 118 19.34 -10.03 12.26
C VAL A 118 18.81 -8.98 13.25
N PRO A 119 19.02 -7.68 12.96
CA PRO A 119 18.64 -6.62 13.88
C PRO A 119 17.12 -6.40 13.93
N ALA A 120 16.62 -5.69 14.95
CA ALA A 120 15.19 -5.47 15.14
C ALA A 120 14.52 -4.76 13.93
N GLU A 121 15.28 -3.90 13.25
CA GLU A 121 14.89 -3.17 12.05
C GLU A 121 14.50 -4.09 10.89
N PHE A 122 15.10 -5.29 10.80
CA PHE A 122 14.72 -6.31 9.83
C PHE A 122 13.28 -6.76 10.03
N TYR A 123 12.93 -7.12 11.27
CA TYR A 123 11.59 -7.60 11.63
C TYR A 123 10.55 -6.50 11.50
N LEU A 124 10.88 -5.27 11.91
CA LEU A 124 9.99 -4.12 11.76
C LEU A 124 9.72 -3.84 10.28
N SER A 125 10.76 -3.80 9.45
CA SER A 125 10.62 -3.59 8.00
C SER A 125 9.84 -4.72 7.35
N GLY A 126 10.09 -5.98 7.74
CA GLY A 126 9.32 -7.14 7.29
C GLY A 126 7.83 -7.05 7.68
N ALA A 127 7.53 -6.65 8.91
CA ALA A 127 6.15 -6.48 9.37
C ALA A 127 5.42 -5.35 8.63
N LEU A 128 6.11 -4.23 8.37
CA LEU A 128 5.57 -3.13 7.58
C LEU A 128 5.34 -3.55 6.13
N ALA A 129 6.31 -4.25 5.52
CA ALA A 129 6.18 -4.81 4.18
C ALA A 129 4.98 -5.74 4.07
N PHE A 130 4.85 -6.67 5.02
CA PHE A 130 3.77 -7.64 5.04
C PHE A 130 2.40 -6.98 5.25
N THR A 131 2.29 -6.06 6.20
CA THR A 131 1.04 -5.36 6.50
C THR A 131 0.57 -4.53 5.31
N THR A 132 1.49 -3.80 4.68
CA THR A 132 1.18 -2.96 3.52
C THR A 132 0.82 -3.79 2.29
N ALA A 133 1.48 -4.94 2.06
CA ALA A 133 1.09 -5.90 1.03
C ALA A 133 -0.29 -6.49 1.30
N ALA A 134 -0.52 -7.02 2.51
CA ALA A 134 -1.78 -7.63 2.90
C ALA A 134 -2.94 -6.64 2.75
N PHE A 135 -2.74 -5.40 3.19
CA PHE A 135 -3.70 -4.33 3.00
C PHE A 135 -3.92 -4.02 1.53
N SER A 136 -2.86 -3.79 0.74
CA SER A 136 -2.96 -3.46 -0.69
C SER A 136 -3.72 -4.54 -1.47
N ILE A 137 -3.38 -5.81 -1.25
CA ILE A 137 -4.02 -6.96 -1.90
C ILE A 137 -5.49 -7.07 -1.48
N ALA A 138 -5.78 -7.02 -0.17
CA ALA A 138 -7.15 -7.11 0.32
C ALA A 138 -8.01 -5.94 -0.19
N PHE A 139 -7.47 -4.73 -0.15
CA PHE A 139 -8.13 -3.52 -0.63
C PHE A 139 -8.42 -3.59 -2.13
N TYR A 140 -7.46 -4.05 -2.93
CA TYR A 140 -7.65 -4.26 -4.37
C TYR A 140 -8.71 -5.31 -4.68
N ILE A 141 -8.69 -6.47 -4.00
CA ILE A 141 -9.66 -7.55 -4.18
C ILE A 141 -11.07 -7.07 -3.83
N PHE A 142 -11.26 -6.46 -2.66
CA PHE A 142 -12.58 -6.00 -2.23
C PHE A 142 -13.12 -4.87 -3.08
N ASN A 143 -12.25 -3.97 -3.55
CA ASN A 143 -12.68 -2.91 -4.45
C ASN A 143 -13.20 -3.46 -5.80
N ARG A 144 -12.62 -4.57 -6.28
CA ARG A 144 -13.02 -5.22 -7.53
C ARG A 144 -14.22 -6.16 -7.39
N SER A 145 -14.30 -6.93 -6.31
CA SER A 145 -15.38 -7.92 -6.13
C SER A 145 -16.75 -7.26 -6.01
N ASP A 146 -16.82 -6.11 -5.35
CA ASP A 146 -18.10 -5.44 -5.10
C ASP A 146 -18.53 -4.59 -6.33
N SER A 147 -17.60 -4.22 -7.23
CA SER A 147 -17.95 -3.62 -8.54
C SER A 147 -18.65 -4.62 -9.47
N GLU A 148 -18.32 -5.92 -9.41
CA GLU A 148 -18.93 -6.97 -10.25
C GLU A 148 -20.35 -7.38 -9.79
N ILE A 149 -20.77 -6.98 -8.59
CA ILE A 149 -22.12 -7.28 -8.03
C ILE A 149 -23.12 -6.15 -8.35
N SER A 150 -22.64 -5.01 -8.85
CA SER A 150 -23.43 -3.79 -9.07
C SER A 150 -23.93 -3.62 -10.51
N ASP A 151 -23.54 -4.52 -11.42
CA ASP A 151 -23.97 -4.61 -12.84
C ASP A 151 -24.96 -5.78 -13.03
#